data_AF-A0A382K0N8-F1
#
_entry.id   AF-A0A382K0N8-F1
#
_cell.length_a   1.000
_cell.length_b   1.000
_cell.length_c   1.000
_cell.angle_alpha   90.00
_cell.angle_beta   90.00
_cell.angle_gamma   90.00
#
_symmetry.space_group_name_H-M   'P 1'
#
loop_
_entity.id
_entity.type
_entity.pdbx_description
1 polymer ?
#
loop_
_entity_poly.entity_id
_entity_poly.type
_entity_poly.pdbx_seq_one_letter_code
_entity_poly.pdbx_strand_id
1 'polypeptide(L)'
;MVSNNDSEYSYENQVGIQTAYTVTAVTDYLKSTLESDPRLADITVIGEVSGYRNPSSGHHYFSLRDEQSVIRSVMFRSGLGAQFLADGSQVICHGSVSIYTARGDLQLYVDEISPDGIGALQQAYEKMRKRLEAEGLFDIGRKRALPNLPNQIAVITSPTGAVIQDVLNVLTRRYPLATVILIP
;
A
#
# COMPACT_ATOMS: atom_id res chain seq x y z
N MET A 1 3.78 -12.92 -50.38
CA MET A 1 3.29 -11.63 -50.94
C MET A 1 2.71 -10.82 -49.79
N VAL A 2 3.06 -9.54 -49.66
CA VAL A 2 2.52 -8.67 -48.59
C VAL A 2 1.26 -7.98 -49.13
N SER A 3 0.09 -8.37 -48.65
CA SER A 3 -1.17 -7.63 -48.86
C SER A 3 -1.41 -6.69 -47.68
N ASN A 4 -1.93 -5.49 -47.95
CA ASN A 4 -1.87 -4.35 -47.06
C ASN A 4 -3.25 -4.02 -46.43
N ASN A 5 -3.32 -3.98 -45.11
CA ASN A 5 -4.30 -3.21 -44.34
C ASN A 5 -3.51 -2.51 -43.22
N ASP A 6 -3.84 -1.26 -42.85
CA ASP A 6 -2.97 -0.35 -42.07
C ASP A 6 -2.50 -0.89 -40.68
N SER A 7 -3.01 -2.03 -40.24
CA SER A 7 -2.73 -2.67 -38.94
C SER A 7 -2.16 -4.10 -39.01
N GLU A 8 -2.19 -4.76 -40.17
CA GLU A 8 -1.87 -6.19 -40.31
C GLU A 8 -1.08 -6.51 -41.58
N TYR A 9 -0.08 -7.39 -41.44
CA TYR A 9 0.70 -7.94 -42.53
C TYR A 9 0.63 -9.47 -42.51
N SER A 10 0.42 -10.07 -43.68
CA SER A 10 0.60 -11.52 -43.85
C SER A 10 2.03 -11.80 -44.30
N TYR A 11 2.77 -12.59 -43.52
CA TYR A 11 4.10 -13.08 -43.90
C TYR A 11 4.12 -14.60 -43.97
N GLU A 12 4.85 -15.13 -44.95
CA GLU A 12 4.96 -16.56 -45.21
C GLU A 12 6.33 -17.02 -44.69
N ASN A 13 6.34 -17.83 -43.63
CA ASN A 13 7.55 -18.38 -43.04
C ASN A 13 7.60 -19.90 -43.25
N GLN A 14 8.73 -20.55 -42.94
CA GLN A 14 8.94 -22.00 -43.13
C GLN A 14 7.91 -22.92 -42.39
N VAL A 15 7.01 -22.34 -41.59
CA VAL A 15 5.99 -23.04 -40.76
C VAL A 15 4.55 -22.68 -41.17
N GLY A 16 4.34 -21.79 -42.17
CA GLY A 16 3.01 -21.38 -42.65
C GLY A 16 2.82 -19.86 -42.74
N ILE A 17 1.58 -19.42 -42.97
CA ILE A 17 1.19 -18.01 -42.98
C ILE A 17 1.07 -17.52 -41.53
N GLN A 18 1.85 -16.51 -41.17
CA GLN A 18 1.79 -15.84 -39.87
C GLN A 18 1.33 -14.39 -40.06
N THR A 19 0.30 -13.99 -39.33
CA THR A 19 -0.11 -12.59 -39.24
C THR A 19 0.87 -11.84 -38.35
N ALA A 20 1.36 -10.71 -38.83
CA ALA A 20 2.20 -9.79 -38.09
C ALA A 20 1.51 -8.44 -37.96
N TYR A 21 1.75 -7.81 -36.82
CA TYR A 21 1.12 -6.55 -36.44
C TYR A 21 2.16 -5.44 -36.38
N THR A 22 1.76 -4.22 -36.71
CA THR A 22 2.60 -3.04 -36.46
C THR A 22 2.77 -2.84 -34.95
N VAL A 23 3.85 -2.16 -34.54
CA VAL A 23 4.04 -1.78 -33.13
C VAL A 23 2.83 -0.99 -32.61
N THR A 24 2.31 -0.06 -33.43
CA THR A 24 1.11 0.73 -33.13
C THR A 24 -0.10 -0.16 -32.89
N ALA A 25 -0.36 -1.13 -33.77
CA ALA A 25 -1.49 -2.05 -33.63
C ALA A 25 -1.41 -2.84 -32.32
N VAL A 26 -0.21 -3.28 -31.91
CA VAL A 26 -0.02 -3.98 -30.63
C VAL A 26 -0.29 -3.05 -29.44
N THR A 27 0.25 -1.84 -29.44
CA THR A 27 0.04 -0.89 -28.33
C THR A 27 -1.40 -0.43 -28.22
N ASP A 28 -2.08 -0.18 -29.35
CA ASP A 28 -3.49 0.23 -29.36
C ASP A 28 -4.40 -0.91 -28.91
N TYR A 29 -4.08 -2.15 -29.32
CA TYR A 29 -4.77 -3.33 -28.83
C TYR A 29 -4.63 -3.49 -27.31
N LEU A 30 -3.41 -3.38 -26.77
CA LEU A 30 -3.18 -3.46 -25.32
C LEU A 30 -3.91 -2.35 -24.57
N LYS A 31 -3.84 -1.11 -25.08
CA LYS A 31 -4.57 0.03 -24.50
C LYS A 31 -6.08 -0.26 -24.45
N SER A 32 -6.67 -0.67 -25.57
CA SER A 32 -8.11 -0.98 -25.63
C SER A 32 -8.50 -2.14 -24.72
N THR A 33 -7.62 -3.12 -24.55
CA THR A 33 -7.83 -4.26 -23.63
C THR A 33 -7.82 -3.81 -22.17
N LEU A 34 -6.88 -2.95 -21.79
CA LEU A 34 -6.80 -2.41 -20.42
C LEU A 34 -7.99 -1.51 -20.11
N GLU A 35 -8.33 -0.59 -21.03
CA GLU A 35 -9.43 0.37 -20.85
C GLU A 35 -10.81 -0.30 -20.86
N SER A 36 -10.94 -1.50 -21.45
CA SER A 36 -12.20 -2.25 -21.46
C SER A 36 -12.40 -3.16 -20.24
N ASP A 37 -11.36 -3.45 -19.44
CA ASP A 37 -11.52 -4.14 -18.15
C ASP A 37 -12.06 -3.15 -17.10
N PRO A 38 -13.29 -3.33 -16.59
CA PRO A 38 -13.88 -2.39 -15.63
C PRO A 38 -13.06 -2.24 -14.34
N ARG A 39 -12.29 -3.28 -13.95
CA ARG A 39 -11.45 -3.25 -12.75
C ARG A 39 -10.17 -2.44 -12.93
N LEU A 40 -9.78 -2.17 -14.17
CA LEU A 40 -8.64 -1.34 -14.51
C LEU A 40 -9.05 0.07 -14.91
N ALA A 41 -10.27 0.23 -15.42
CA ALA A 41 -10.87 1.53 -15.69
C ALA A 41 -11.24 2.28 -14.40
N ASP A 42 -11.58 1.56 -13.34
CA ASP A 42 -11.90 2.09 -12.01
C ASP A 42 -11.16 1.25 -10.95
N ILE A 43 -9.99 1.74 -10.53
CA ILE A 43 -9.09 1.04 -9.61
C ILE A 43 -8.61 1.94 -8.49
N THR A 44 -8.41 1.34 -7.33
CA THR A 44 -7.71 1.96 -6.20
C THR A 44 -6.40 1.20 -5.93
N VAL A 45 -5.29 1.93 -5.86
CA VAL A 45 -3.94 1.39 -5.68
C VAL A 45 -3.29 2.05 -4.47
N ILE A 46 -2.71 1.23 -3.59
CA ILE A 46 -1.97 1.70 -2.42
C ILE A 46 -0.48 1.57 -2.70
N GLY A 47 0.30 2.59 -2.35
CA GLY A 47 1.75 2.51 -2.49
C GLY A 47 2.47 3.70 -1.88
N GLU A 48 3.78 3.58 -1.82
CA GLU A 48 4.65 4.67 -1.42
C GLU A 48 4.97 5.54 -2.65
N VAL A 49 4.89 6.86 -2.48
CA VAL A 49 5.24 7.82 -3.53
C VAL A 49 6.76 7.91 -3.68
N SER A 50 7.24 7.86 -4.92
CA SER A 50 8.65 8.09 -5.24
C SER A 50 8.81 8.89 -6.54
N GLY A 51 9.86 9.71 -6.59
CA GLY A 51 10.19 10.50 -7.78
C GLY A 51 9.15 11.57 -8.12
N TYR A 52 8.47 12.15 -7.12
CA TYR A 52 7.43 13.14 -7.32
C TYR A 52 7.96 14.43 -8.00
N ARG A 53 7.24 14.88 -9.04
CA ARG A 53 7.54 16.10 -9.81
C ARG A 53 6.26 16.82 -10.21
N ASN A 54 6.26 18.15 -10.08
CA ASN A 54 5.22 19.03 -10.59
C ASN A 54 5.84 20.13 -11.48
N PRO A 55 5.91 19.93 -12.81
CA PRO A 55 6.37 20.94 -13.75
C PRO A 55 5.37 22.09 -13.93
N SER A 56 5.73 23.12 -14.69
CA SER A 56 4.89 24.31 -14.94
C SER A 56 3.53 24.04 -15.61
N SER A 57 3.31 22.85 -16.19
CA SER A 57 1.99 22.42 -16.68
C SER A 57 0.97 22.20 -15.56
N GLY A 58 1.43 22.06 -14.31
CA GLY A 58 0.61 21.76 -13.13
C GLY A 58 0.17 20.30 -13.04
N HIS A 59 0.70 19.41 -13.89
CA HIS A 59 0.48 17.97 -13.77
C HIS A 59 1.46 17.36 -12.78
N HIS A 60 1.01 16.36 -12.05
CA HIS A 60 1.77 15.65 -11.04
C HIS A 60 2.25 14.32 -11.63
N TYR A 61 3.55 14.11 -11.64
CA TYR A 61 4.19 12.88 -12.10
C TYR A 61 4.90 12.23 -10.92
N PHE A 62 4.68 10.94 -10.71
CA PHE A 62 5.29 10.18 -9.63
C PHE A 62 5.30 8.69 -9.98
N SER A 63 5.92 7.87 -9.14
CA SER A 63 5.77 6.42 -9.18
C SER A 63 5.21 5.94 -7.85
N LEU A 64 4.24 5.02 -7.91
CA LEU A 64 3.81 4.26 -6.75
C LEU A 64 4.62 2.98 -6.69
N ARG A 65 5.17 2.69 -5.52
CA ARG A 65 5.96 1.47 -5.27
C ARG A 65 5.42 0.70 -4.08
N ASP A 66 5.57 -0.62 -4.15
CA ASP A 66 5.47 -1.54 -3.03
C ASP A 66 6.80 -2.31 -2.88
N GLU A 67 6.80 -3.42 -2.13
CA GLU A 67 8.00 -4.23 -1.90
C GLU A 67 8.55 -4.90 -3.18
N GLN A 68 7.72 -5.15 -4.19
CA GLN A 68 8.05 -5.98 -5.35
C GLN A 68 7.93 -5.25 -6.69
N SER A 69 7.11 -4.21 -6.74
CA SER A 69 6.62 -3.61 -7.98
C SER A 69 6.61 -2.09 -7.90
N VAL A 70 6.65 -1.49 -9.09
CA VAL A 70 6.55 -0.04 -9.27
C VAL A 70 5.67 0.25 -10.48
N ILE A 71 4.79 1.24 -10.36
CA ILE A 71 3.95 1.73 -11.45
C ILE A 71 4.10 3.24 -11.60
N ARG A 72 4.35 3.70 -12.83
CA ARG A 72 4.37 5.13 -13.15
C ARG A 72 2.97 5.67 -13.05
N SER A 73 2.83 6.82 -12.41
CA SER A 73 1.56 7.46 -12.14
C SER A 73 1.59 8.90 -12.61
N VAL A 74 0.48 9.32 -13.22
CA VAL A 74 0.26 10.70 -13.64
C VAL A 74 -1.09 11.17 -13.10
N MET A 75 -1.11 12.37 -12.54
CA MET A 75 -2.33 13.02 -12.11
C MET A 75 -2.40 14.38 -12.81
N PHE A 76 -3.48 14.60 -13.54
CA PHE A 76 -3.70 15.88 -14.18
C PHE A 76 -3.99 16.96 -13.14
N ARG A 77 -3.81 18.23 -13.53
CA ARG A 77 -3.93 19.39 -12.63
C ARG A 77 -5.29 19.52 -11.95
N SER A 78 -6.31 18.86 -12.49
CA SER A 78 -7.69 18.86 -12.00
C SER A 78 -7.98 17.77 -10.98
N GLY A 79 -7.04 16.86 -10.72
CA GLY A 79 -7.21 15.80 -9.73
C GLY A 79 -7.29 16.35 -8.29
N LEU A 80 -7.80 15.54 -7.39
CA LEU A 80 -8.02 15.88 -5.97
C LEU A 80 -6.99 15.20 -5.07
N GLY A 81 -6.52 15.91 -4.03
CA GLY A 81 -5.63 15.31 -3.02
C GLY A 81 -4.14 15.38 -3.31
N ALA A 82 -3.72 16.16 -4.31
CA ALA A 82 -2.31 16.30 -4.67
C ALA A 82 -1.41 16.82 -3.53
N GLN A 83 -1.98 17.47 -2.51
CA GLN A 83 -1.25 17.88 -1.30
C GLN A 83 -0.69 16.71 -0.49
N PHE A 84 -1.17 15.48 -0.72
CA PHE A 84 -0.67 14.27 -0.07
C PHE A 84 0.53 13.66 -0.81
N LEU A 85 0.89 14.15 -1.99
CA LEU A 85 2.05 13.67 -2.76
C LEU A 85 3.35 14.24 -2.19
N ALA A 86 4.13 13.39 -1.54
CA ALA A 86 5.50 13.66 -1.15
C ALA A 86 6.35 12.39 -1.26
N ASP A 87 7.62 12.49 -1.65
CA ASP A 87 8.48 11.30 -1.68
C ASP A 87 8.54 10.63 -0.29
N GLY A 88 8.27 9.33 -0.26
CA GLY A 88 8.17 8.53 0.96
C GLY A 88 6.79 8.51 1.63
N SER A 89 5.80 9.25 1.12
CA SER A 89 4.44 9.21 1.66
C SER A 89 3.71 7.95 1.21
N GLN A 90 3.04 7.27 2.13
CA GLN A 90 2.10 6.19 1.81
C GLN A 90 0.73 6.80 1.44
N VAL A 91 0.23 6.48 0.25
CA VAL A 91 -1.01 7.04 -0.30
C VAL A 91 -1.90 5.96 -0.90
N ILE A 92 -3.19 6.29 -0.98
CA ILE A 92 -4.20 5.55 -1.70
C ILE A 92 -4.59 6.40 -2.90
N CYS A 93 -4.35 5.89 -4.11
CA CYS A 93 -4.64 6.56 -5.37
C CYS A 93 -5.79 5.86 -6.08
N HIS A 94 -6.81 6.62 -6.47
CA HIS A 94 -7.90 6.18 -7.31
C HIS A 94 -7.69 6.65 -8.76
N GLY A 95 -8.16 5.85 -9.73
CA GLY A 95 -8.16 6.23 -11.13
C GLY A 95 -8.22 5.02 -12.07
N SER A 96 -7.45 5.09 -13.16
CA SER A 96 -7.47 4.08 -14.23
C SER A 96 -6.09 3.68 -14.72
N VAL A 97 -5.91 2.42 -15.13
CA VAL A 97 -4.67 1.92 -15.75
C VAL A 97 -4.81 1.92 -17.27
N SER A 98 -3.87 2.55 -17.97
CA SER A 98 -3.82 2.57 -19.43
C SER A 98 -2.38 2.63 -19.93
N ILE A 99 -2.18 2.60 -21.25
CA ILE A 99 -0.87 2.70 -21.90
C ILE A 99 -0.72 4.07 -22.55
N TYR A 100 0.40 4.74 -22.28
CA TYR A 100 0.82 5.91 -23.04
C TYR A 100 1.43 5.47 -24.38
N THR A 101 0.59 5.43 -25.42
CA THR A 101 0.90 4.83 -26.73
C THR A 101 2.17 5.35 -27.38
N ALA A 102 2.52 6.63 -27.20
CA ALA A 102 3.74 7.20 -27.77
C ALA A 102 5.03 6.59 -27.21
N ARG A 103 5.00 5.99 -26.01
CA ARG A 103 6.15 5.30 -25.39
C ARG A 103 5.89 3.84 -25.07
N GLY A 104 4.65 3.36 -25.18
CA GLY A 104 4.25 2.02 -24.76
C GLY A 104 4.31 1.81 -23.24
N ASP A 105 4.41 2.88 -22.45
CA ASP A 105 4.52 2.78 -20.99
C ASP A 105 3.15 2.50 -20.36
N LEU A 106 3.08 1.49 -19.47
CA LEU A 106 1.95 1.31 -18.56
C LEU A 106 1.92 2.45 -17.54
N GLN A 107 0.76 3.09 -17.38
CA GLN A 107 0.57 4.21 -16.48
C GLN A 107 -0.73 4.09 -15.70
N LEU A 108 -0.68 4.48 -14.43
CA LEU A 108 -1.84 4.79 -13.62
C LEU A 108 -2.19 6.27 -13.81
N TYR A 109 -3.35 6.55 -14.37
CA TYR A 109 -3.93 7.88 -14.46
C TYR A 109 -4.76 8.09 -13.20
N VAL A 110 -4.26 8.94 -12.30
CA VAL A 110 -4.83 9.18 -10.98
C VAL A 110 -5.70 10.44 -11.01
N ASP A 111 -6.90 10.34 -10.46
CA ASP A 111 -7.85 11.45 -10.34
C ASP A 111 -8.10 11.88 -8.88
N GLU A 112 -7.97 10.96 -7.92
CA GLU A 112 -8.10 11.23 -6.49
C GLU A 112 -6.98 10.54 -5.68
N ILE A 113 -6.46 11.26 -4.68
CA ILE A 113 -5.45 10.78 -3.75
C ILE A 113 -5.92 11.03 -2.32
N SER A 114 -5.76 10.02 -1.47
CA SER A 114 -5.94 10.13 -0.03
C SER A 114 -4.72 9.57 0.72
N PRO A 115 -4.43 10.06 1.94
CA PRO A 115 -3.35 9.50 2.73
C PRO A 115 -3.72 8.10 3.19
N ASP A 116 -2.79 7.16 3.11
CA ASP A 116 -2.98 5.85 3.73
C ASP A 116 -2.79 6.01 5.24
N GLY A 117 -3.92 6.14 5.97
CA GLY A 117 -3.94 6.33 7.42
C GLY A 117 -3.21 5.24 8.21
N ILE A 118 -2.94 4.08 7.59
CA ILE A 118 -2.15 2.99 8.16
C ILE A 118 -0.66 3.34 8.19
N GLY A 119 -0.14 4.06 7.19
CA GLY A 119 1.27 4.45 7.11
C GLY A 119 1.70 5.33 8.28
N ALA A 120 0.86 6.29 8.69
CA ALA A 120 1.13 7.14 9.85
C ALA A 120 1.19 6.34 11.16
N LEU A 121 0.28 5.37 11.34
CA LEU A 121 0.25 4.50 12.51
C LEU A 121 1.46 3.57 12.54
N GLN A 122 1.82 2.98 11.40
CA GLN A 122 2.99 2.11 11.27
C GLN A 122 4.29 2.87 11.54
N GLN A 123 4.44 4.07 10.98
CA GLN A 123 5.59 4.93 11.28
C GLN A 123 5.65 5.33 12.76
N ALA A 124 4.51 5.67 13.37
CA ALA A 124 4.45 6.01 14.80
C ALA A 124 4.81 4.80 15.67
N TYR A 125 4.29 3.62 15.34
CA TYR A 125 4.62 2.35 16.00
C TYR A 125 6.12 2.06 15.90
N GLU A 126 6.70 2.18 14.71
CA GLU A 126 8.09 1.82 14.46
C GLU A 126 9.07 2.80 15.13
N LYS A 127 8.74 4.09 15.16
CA LYS A 127 9.46 5.10 15.93
C LYS A 127 9.42 4.81 17.44
N MET A 128 8.24 4.46 17.96
CA MET A 128 8.07 4.09 19.37
C MET A 128 8.88 2.83 19.70
N ARG A 129 8.78 1.78 18.86
CA ARG A 129 9.49 0.52 19.04
C ARG A 129 11.00 0.73 19.10
N LYS A 130 11.57 1.46 18.13
CA LYS A 130 13.02 1.78 18.09
C LYS A 130 13.47 2.56 19.33
N ARG A 131 12.65 3.51 19.80
CA ARG A 131 12.94 4.25 21.04
C ARG A 131 12.98 3.32 22.26
N LEU A 132 11.94 2.49 22.44
CA LEU A 132 11.85 1.57 23.58
C LEU A 132 12.95 0.48 23.53
N GLU A 133 13.36 0.06 22.33
CA GLU A 133 14.53 -0.80 22.11
C GLU A 133 15.83 -0.11 22.54
N ALA A 134 16.04 1.15 22.14
CA ALA A 134 17.22 1.92 22.53
C ALA A 134 17.27 2.19 24.05
N GLU A 135 16.11 2.36 24.69
CA GLU A 135 15.99 2.45 26.15
C GLU A 135 16.27 1.09 26.86
N GLY A 136 16.43 0.00 26.10
CA GLY A 136 16.72 -1.34 26.58
C GLY A 136 15.54 -2.00 27.29
N LEU A 137 14.31 -1.52 27.08
CA LEU A 137 13.12 -2.01 27.77
C LEU A 137 12.70 -3.42 27.35
N PHE A 138 13.17 -3.87 26.18
CA PHE A 138 12.95 -5.23 25.69
C PHE A 138 14.12 -6.18 25.96
N ASP A 139 15.18 -5.72 26.62
CA ASP A 139 16.34 -6.56 26.93
C ASP A 139 15.93 -7.74 27.83
N ILE A 140 16.24 -8.96 27.38
CA ILE A 140 15.98 -10.19 28.11
C ILE A 140 16.71 -10.16 29.47
N GLY A 141 17.88 -9.52 29.55
CA GLY A 141 18.64 -9.35 30.78
C GLY A 141 17.93 -8.52 31.86
N ARG A 142 16.90 -7.73 31.50
CA ARG A 142 16.06 -7.01 32.47
C ARG A 142 14.90 -7.83 33.01
N LYS A 143 14.60 -9.01 32.44
CA LYS A 143 13.50 -9.84 32.93
C LYS A 143 13.83 -10.36 34.33
N ARG A 144 12.95 -10.07 35.29
CA ARG A 144 13.04 -10.58 36.66
C ARG A 144 12.29 -11.90 36.75
N ALA A 145 12.80 -12.84 37.53
CA ALA A 145 12.09 -14.08 37.82
C ALA A 145 10.72 -13.74 38.46
N LEU A 146 9.67 -14.40 37.98
CA LEU A 146 8.33 -14.21 38.53
C LEU A 146 8.27 -14.83 39.94
N PRO A 147 7.65 -14.15 40.91
CA PRO A 147 7.41 -14.76 42.22
C PRO A 147 6.41 -15.91 42.08
N ASN A 148 6.62 -17.00 42.82
CA ASN A 148 5.73 -18.16 42.80
C ASN A 148 4.31 -17.83 43.28
N LEU A 149 4.19 -16.88 44.21
CA LEU A 149 2.93 -16.44 44.82
C LEU A 149 2.91 -14.90 44.83
N PRO A 150 2.44 -14.25 43.75
CA PRO A 150 2.39 -12.80 43.69
C PRO A 150 1.31 -12.26 44.64
N ASN A 151 1.67 -11.39 45.57
CA ASN A 151 0.68 -10.74 46.46
C ASN A 151 -0.06 -9.59 45.75
N GLN A 152 0.54 -9.02 44.71
CA GLN A 152 -0.03 -7.94 43.90
C GLN A 152 0.11 -8.27 42.42
N ILE A 153 -0.96 -8.04 41.67
CA ILE A 153 -1.01 -8.22 40.22
C ILE A 153 -1.47 -6.90 39.61
N ALA A 154 -0.60 -6.25 38.85
CA ALA A 154 -0.96 -5.07 38.08
C ALA A 154 -1.51 -5.49 36.71
N VAL A 155 -2.69 -4.96 36.36
CA VAL A 155 -3.35 -5.19 35.07
C VAL A 155 -3.34 -3.87 34.31
N ILE A 156 -2.63 -3.84 33.20
CA ILE A 156 -2.53 -2.65 32.33
C ILE A 156 -3.56 -2.80 31.21
N THR A 157 -4.70 -2.11 31.34
CA THR A 157 -5.80 -2.18 30.36
C THR A 157 -6.77 -1.02 30.56
N SER A 158 -7.62 -0.74 29.57
CA SER A 158 -8.64 0.30 29.71
C SER A 158 -9.63 -0.05 30.83
N PRO A 159 -10.05 0.92 31.66
CA PRO A 159 -10.93 0.67 32.80
C PRO A 159 -12.34 0.23 32.41
N THR A 160 -12.75 0.50 31.16
CA THR A 160 -14.08 0.16 30.62
C THR A 160 -14.08 -1.11 29.78
N GLY A 161 -12.93 -1.76 29.57
CA GLY A 161 -12.82 -2.94 28.70
C GLY A 161 -13.29 -4.22 29.38
N ALA A 162 -13.96 -5.11 28.65
CA ALA A 162 -14.42 -6.41 29.18
C ALA A 162 -13.28 -7.29 29.74
N VAL A 163 -12.04 -7.06 29.30
CA VAL A 163 -10.84 -7.78 29.73
C VAL A 163 -10.62 -7.69 31.25
N ILE A 164 -10.89 -6.55 31.88
CA ILE A 164 -10.67 -6.43 33.33
C ILE A 164 -11.63 -7.32 34.12
N GLN A 165 -12.88 -7.45 33.65
CA GLN A 165 -13.88 -8.29 34.29
C GLN A 165 -13.50 -9.77 34.20
N ASP A 166 -12.98 -10.20 33.05
CA ASP A 166 -12.48 -11.57 32.87
C ASP A 166 -11.30 -11.87 33.80
N VAL A 167 -10.32 -10.97 33.86
CA VAL A 167 -9.15 -11.11 34.75
C VAL A 167 -9.60 -11.19 36.21
N LEU A 168 -10.49 -10.30 36.65
CA LEU A 168 -11.02 -10.29 38.01
C LEU A 168 -11.81 -11.56 38.33
N ASN A 169 -12.68 -12.02 37.43
CA ASN A 169 -13.48 -13.23 37.60
C ASN A 169 -12.59 -14.47 37.75
N VAL A 170 -11.55 -14.59 36.90
CA VAL A 170 -10.59 -15.70 36.97
C VAL A 170 -9.79 -15.65 38.26
N LEU A 171 -9.25 -14.48 38.63
CA LEU A 171 -8.44 -14.32 39.84
C LEU A 171 -9.26 -14.57 41.12
N THR A 172 -10.51 -14.13 41.18
CA THR A 172 -11.35 -14.33 42.36
C THR A 172 -11.67 -15.81 42.60
N ARG A 173 -11.82 -16.59 41.52
CA ARG A 173 -12.07 -18.04 41.63
C ARG A 173 -10.81 -18.86 41.87
N ARG A 174 -9.68 -18.50 41.23
CA ARG A 174 -8.46 -19.33 41.23
C ARG A 174 -7.37 -18.86 42.19
N TYR A 175 -7.31 -17.57 42.50
CA TYR A 175 -6.25 -16.99 43.31
C TYR A 175 -6.69 -15.70 44.04
N PRO A 176 -7.67 -15.79 44.96
CA PRO A 176 -8.29 -14.63 45.62
C PRO A 176 -7.37 -13.87 46.59
N LEU A 177 -6.18 -14.42 46.88
CA LEU A 177 -5.19 -13.79 47.78
C LEU A 177 -4.43 -12.64 47.12
N ALA A 178 -4.42 -12.55 45.79
CA ALA A 178 -3.76 -11.47 45.08
C ALA A 178 -4.60 -10.18 45.09
N THR A 179 -3.96 -9.07 45.44
CA THR A 179 -4.54 -7.74 45.24
C THR A 179 -4.36 -7.34 43.78
N VAL A 180 -5.45 -7.01 43.09
CA VAL A 180 -5.41 -6.57 41.70
C VAL A 180 -5.36 -5.04 41.65
N ILE A 181 -4.37 -4.50 40.93
CA ILE A 181 -4.20 -3.07 40.70
C ILE A 181 -4.47 -2.81 39.22
N LEU A 182 -5.48 -2.00 38.91
CA LEU A 182 -5.74 -1.57 37.55
C LEU A 182 -4.91 -0.33 37.23
N ILE A 183 -4.15 -0.38 36.14
CA ILE A 183 -3.39 0.74 35.60
C ILE A 183 -4.00 1.07 34.22
N PRO A 184 -4.76 2.18 34.11
CA PRO A 184 -5.40 2.59 32.86
C PRO A 184 -4.40 3.13 31.83
#